data_AF-A0AAV5Z922-F1
#
_entry.id   AF-A0AAV5Z922-F1
#
_cell.length_a   1.000
_cell.length_b   1.000
_cell.length_c   1.000
_cell.angle_alpha   90.00
_cell.angle_beta   90.00
_cell.angle_gamma   90.00
#
_symmetry.space_group_name_H-M   'P 1'
#
loop_
_entity.id
_entity.type
_entity.pdbx_description
1 polymer ?
#
loop_
_entity_poly.entity_id
_entity_poly.type
_entity_poly.pdbx_seq_one_letter_code
_entity_poly.pdbx_strand_id
1 'polypeptide(L)' 'MRKTATKPATTAKQKALAAVKTLPADATLEDAIERLVFLAKIERGLVEVDSGKGLDHNEVKRRLLR' A
#
# COMPACT_ATOMS: atom_id res chain seq x y z
N MET A 1 -9.09 35.42 -3.87
CA MET A 1 -9.37 34.02 -4.29
C MET A 1 -8.06 33.38 -4.75
N ARG A 2 -7.35 32.67 -3.86
CA ARG A 2 -6.13 31.94 -4.24
C ARG A 2 -6.55 30.55 -4.72
N LYS A 3 -6.41 30.29 -6.02
CA LYS A 3 -6.57 28.94 -6.59
C LYS A 3 -5.50 28.04 -5.96
N THR A 4 -5.90 27.15 -5.05
CA THR A 4 -5.07 26.01 -4.65
C THR A 4 -5.03 25.06 -5.85
N ALA A 5 -3.91 25.05 -6.56
CA ALA A 5 -3.67 24.07 -7.61
C ALA A 5 -3.63 22.68 -6.95
N THR A 6 -4.67 21.89 -7.15
CA THR A 6 -4.70 20.48 -6.80
C THR A 6 -3.63 19.78 -7.65
N LYS A 7 -2.51 19.42 -7.02
CA LYS A 7 -1.49 18.53 -7.58
C LYS A 7 -2.22 17.28 -8.11
N PRO A 8 -2.01 16.84 -9.36
CA PRO A 8 -2.72 15.67 -9.86
C PRO A 8 -2.42 14.49 -8.94
N ALA A 9 -3.47 13.87 -8.39
CA ALA A 9 -3.32 12.69 -7.56
C ALA A 9 -2.62 11.59 -8.38
N THR A 10 -1.50 11.07 -7.87
CA THR A 10 -0.74 10.01 -8.55
C THR A 10 -1.64 8.80 -8.76
N THR A 11 -1.82 8.39 -10.01
CA THR A 11 -2.67 7.24 -10.37
C THR A 11 -2.05 5.91 -9.91
N ALA A 12 -2.88 4.88 -9.75
CA ALA A 12 -2.40 3.52 -9.43
C ALA A 12 -1.35 3.02 -10.44
N LYS A 13 -1.55 3.29 -11.74
CA LYS A 13 -0.58 2.96 -12.80
C LYS A 13 0.76 3.65 -12.59
N GLN A 14 0.76 4.94 -12.25
CA GLN A 14 2.00 5.70 -12.02
C GLN A 14 2.75 5.19 -10.77
N LYS A 15 2.03 4.85 -9.70
CA LYS A 15 2.62 4.25 -8.50
C LYS A 15 3.23 2.87 -8.80
N ALA A 16 2.52 2.03 -9.55
CA ALA A 16 3.02 0.72 -9.97
C ALA A 16 4.29 0.85 -10.81
N LEU A 17 4.31 1.75 -11.78
CA LEU A 17 5.48 2.01 -12.61
C LEU A 17 6.67 2.50 -11.77
N ALA A 18 6.44 3.39 -10.81
CA ALA A 18 7.49 3.86 -9.91
C ALA A 18 8.05 2.72 -9.05
N ALA A 19 7.18 1.84 -8.53
CA ALA A 19 7.59 0.70 -7.71
C ALA A 19 8.44 -0.32 -8.50
N VAL A 20 8.06 -0.61 -9.75
CA VAL A 20 8.83 -1.51 -10.62
C VAL A 20 10.18 -0.88 -11.00
N LYS A 21 10.23 0.44 -11.25
CA LYS A 21 11.49 1.15 -11.57
C LYS A 21 12.53 1.14 -10.45
N THR A 22 12.11 0.89 -9.20
CA THR A 22 13.04 0.80 -8.05
C THR A 22 13.62 -0.59 -7.84
N LEU A 23 13.19 -1.59 -8.61
CA LEU A 23 13.70 -2.95 -8.48
C LEU A 23 15.13 -3.07 -9.04
N PRO A 24 15.93 -4.00 -8.50
CA PRO A 24 17.21 -4.38 -9.10
C PRO A 24 17.09 -4.78 -10.58
N ALA A 25 18.18 -4.64 -11.33
CA ALA A 25 18.18 -4.96 -12.76
C ALA A 25 18.00 -6.47 -13.05
N ASP A 26 18.34 -7.32 -12.10
CA ASP A 26 18.19 -8.77 -12.11
C ASP A 26 16.86 -9.24 -11.49
N ALA A 27 15.98 -8.31 -11.11
CA ALA A 27 14.67 -8.65 -10.56
C ALA A 27 13.82 -9.43 -11.56
N THR A 28 13.18 -10.47 -11.06
CA THR A 28 12.27 -11.33 -11.80
C THR A 28 10.87 -10.71 -11.89
N LEU A 29 10.00 -11.33 -12.70
CA LEU A 29 8.59 -10.95 -12.74
C LEU A 29 7.92 -11.21 -11.37
N GLU A 30 8.31 -12.28 -10.69
CA GLU A 30 7.83 -12.65 -9.36
C GLU A 30 8.15 -11.56 -8.33
N ASP A 31 9.37 -11.00 -8.35
CA ASP A 31 9.77 -9.88 -7.48
C ASP A 31 8.91 -8.63 -7.73
N ALA A 32 8.61 -8.36 -9.01
CA ALA A 32 7.74 -7.25 -9.37
C ALA A 32 6.30 -7.46 -8.88
N ILE A 33 5.76 -8.67 -9.04
CA ILE A 33 4.43 -9.03 -8.52
C ILE A 33 4.40 -8.88 -7.00
N GLU A 34 5.40 -9.42 -6.29
CA GLU A 34 5.51 -9.31 -4.83
C GLU A 34 5.50 -7.85 -4.40
N ARG A 35 6.34 -7.01 -5.01
CA ARG A 35 6.43 -5.59 -4.68
C ARG A 35 5.10 -4.86 -4.86
N LEU A 36 4.39 -5.14 -5.94
CA LEU A 36 3.09 -4.53 -6.23
C LEU A 36 2.01 -5.00 -5.24
N VAL A 37 1.97 -6.30 -4.94
CA VAL A 37 1.02 -6.86 -3.96
C VAL A 37 1.29 -6.31 -2.57
N PHE A 38 2.56 -6.20 -2.17
CA PHE A 38 2.97 -5.63 -0.88
C PHE A 38 2.45 -4.19 -0.72
N LEU A 39 2.70 -3.33 -1.71
CA LEU A 39 2.21 -1.95 -1.68
C LEU A 39 0.69 -1.86 -1.66
N ALA A 40 0.00 -2.69 -2.46
CA ALA A 40 -1.47 -2.73 -2.47
C ALA A 40 -2.05 -3.14 -1.11
N LYS A 41 -1.41 -4.07 -0.40
CA LYS A 41 -1.81 -4.47 0.97
C LYS A 41 -1.59 -3.35 1.98
N ILE A 42 -0.49 -2.61 1.89
CA ILE A 42 -0.25 -1.44 2.76
C ILE A 42 -1.32 -0.37 2.53
N GLU A 43 -1.57 0.01 1.28
CA GLU A 43 -2.59 1.04 0.97
C GLU A 43 -3.97 0.62 1.50
N ARG A 44 -4.33 -0.66 1.35
CA ARG A 44 -5.56 -1.20 1.94
C ARG A 44 -5.56 -1.11 3.46
N GLY A 45 -4.48 -1.54 4.12
CA GLY A 45 -4.37 -1.50 5.57
C GLY A 45 -4.48 -0.07 6.12
N LEU A 46 -3.91 0.92 5.44
CA LEU A 46 -4.06 2.34 5.80
C LEU A 46 -5.52 2.78 5.73
N VAL A 47 -6.22 2.46 4.64
CA VAL A 47 -7.66 2.76 4.49
C VAL A 47 -8.50 2.05 5.56
N GLU A 48 -8.16 0.81 5.91
CA GLU A 48 -8.84 0.06 6.97
C GLU A 48 -8.65 0.71 8.34
N VAL A 49 -7.43 1.13 8.68
CA VAL A 49 -7.14 1.85 9.93
C VAL A 49 -7.87 3.20 9.97
N ASP A 50 -7.81 3.98 8.90
CA ASP A 50 -8.49 5.28 8.80
C ASP A 50 -10.02 5.14 8.90
N SER A 51 -10.57 4.00 8.47
CA SER A 51 -12.00 3.68 8.59
C SER A 51 -12.38 3.00 9.92
N GLY A 52 -11.46 2.95 10.90
CA GLY A 52 -11.72 2.41 12.23
C GLY A 52 -11.80 0.88 12.28
N LYS A 53 -11.33 0.17 11.25
CA LYS A 53 -11.32 -1.30 11.18
C LYS A 53 -10.10 -1.94 11.85
N GLY A 54 -9.31 -1.15 12.57
CA GLY A 54 -8.23 -1.66 13.42
C GLY A 54 -8.77 -2.57 14.53
N LEU A 55 -7.90 -3.44 15.06
CA LEU A 55 -8.21 -4.30 16.19
C LEU A 55 -7.41 -3.87 17.41
N ASP A 56 -8.02 -3.95 18.59
CA ASP A 56 -7.30 -3.81 19.85
C ASP A 56 -6.24 -4.91 20.00
N HIS A 57 -5.11 -4.58 20.61
CA HIS A 57 -3.99 -5.50 20.80
C HIS A 57 -4.38 -6.80 21.52
N ASN A 58 -5.25 -6.71 22.53
CA ASN A 58 -5.68 -7.91 23.27
C ASN A 58 -6.60 -8.78 22.42
N GLU A 59 -7.40 -8.18 21.54
CA GLU A 59 -8.24 -8.90 20.58
C GLU A 59 -7.38 -9.63 19.53
N VAL A 60 -6.31 -8.99 19.04
CA VAL A 60 -5.34 -9.65 18.14
C VAL A 60 -4.72 -10.88 18.81
N LYS A 61 -4.26 -10.76 20.05
CA LYS A 61 -3.69 -11.89 20.81
C LYS A 61 -4.68 -13.05 20.96
N ARG A 62 -5.95 -12.77 21.27
CA ARG A 62 -6.99 -13.80 21.39
C ARG A 62 -7.24 -14.55 20.09
N ARG A 63 -7.07 -13.93 18.92
CA ARG A 63 -7.25 -14.58 17.62
C ARG A 63 -6.04 -15.42 17.20
N LEU A 64 -4.82 -14.97 17.51
CA LEU A 64 -3.58 -15.66 17.14
C LEU A 64 -3.28 -16.90 18.00
N LEU A 65 -3.80 -16.95 19.23
CA LEU A 65 -3.60 -18.07 20.16
C LEU A 65 -4.73 -19.13 20.09
N ARG A 66 -5.57 -19.08 19.06
CA ARG A 66 -6.57 -20.11 18.76
C ARG A 66 -5.95 -21.25 17.96
#